data_AF-A0A6P7FWF2-F1
#
_entry.id   AF-A0A6P7FWF2-F1
#
_cell.length_a   1.000
_cell.length_b   1.000
_cell.length_c   1.000
_cell.angle_alpha   90.00
_cell.angle_beta   90.00
_cell.angle_gamma   90.00
#
_symmetry.space_group_name_H-M   'P 1'
#
loop_
_entity.id
_entity.type
_entity.pdbx_description
1 polymer ?
#
loop_
_entity_poly.entity_id
_entity_poly.type
_entity_poly.pdbx_seq_one_letter_code
_entity_poly.pdbx_strand_id
1 'polypeptide(L)'
;MRTWMGKPLHGRHLNEVNQEYVDSRASNYWLVSGKMFPETEGFLLAIQDQVIPTRNYLKYIVKDPQFQNDKCRYGCQAQESIQHLTGGCQAFVGTDYKERHDSVGNILHQELANKLGLLQTDHLPYYQYVPDRMLENDNYKLYWDRTVLTDQTVAHNRPDLILFNKLTRQTTLIEVAIPNNNNLPVKHNEKIA
;
A
#
# COMPACT_ATOMS: atom_id res chain seq x y z
N MET A 1 -13.78 -16.34 24.08
CA MET A 1 -13.42 -15.21 23.19
C MET A 1 -13.04 -14.04 24.08
N ARG A 2 -11.90 -13.36 23.86
CA ARG A 2 -11.52 -12.21 24.71
C ARG A 2 -12.44 -11.04 24.37
N THR A 3 -13.12 -10.45 25.36
CA THR A 3 -14.18 -9.42 25.19
C THR A 3 -13.74 -8.21 24.37
N TRP A 4 -12.44 -7.91 24.34
CA TRP A 4 -11.90 -6.77 23.60
C TRP A 4 -11.95 -6.94 22.08
N MET A 5 -11.93 -8.18 21.57
CA MET A 5 -11.93 -8.47 20.12
C MET A 5 -13.23 -8.03 19.44
N GLY A 6 -14.34 -7.99 20.19
CA GLY A 6 -15.64 -7.51 19.71
C GLY A 6 -15.80 -5.99 19.77
N LYS A 7 -14.80 -5.23 20.27
CA LYS A 7 -14.91 -3.77 20.37
C LYS A 7 -14.79 -3.14 18.97
N PRO A 8 -15.67 -2.20 18.58
CA PRO A 8 -15.68 -1.60 17.23
C PRO A 8 -14.39 -0.88 16.80
N LEU A 9 -13.60 -0.39 17.75
CA LEU A 9 -12.31 0.27 17.49
C LEU A 9 -11.14 -0.69 17.75
N HIS A 10 -10.95 -1.11 18.99
CA HIS A 10 -9.79 -1.93 19.37
C HIS A 10 -9.78 -3.35 18.74
N GLY A 11 -10.95 -3.90 18.41
CA GLY A 11 -11.04 -5.16 17.67
C GLY A 11 -10.88 -5.01 16.16
N ARG A 12 -10.89 -3.79 15.62
CA ARG A 12 -10.98 -3.54 14.17
C ARG A 12 -9.79 -4.12 13.42
N HIS A 13 -8.57 -3.74 13.79
CA HIS A 13 -7.37 -4.21 13.11
C HIS A 13 -7.27 -5.74 13.14
N LEU A 14 -7.52 -6.35 14.29
CA LEU A 14 -7.56 -7.81 14.43
C LEU A 14 -8.57 -8.45 13.45
N ASN A 15 -9.78 -7.89 13.36
CA ASN A 15 -10.81 -8.43 12.47
C ASN A 15 -10.43 -8.24 10.99
N GLU A 16 -9.78 -7.13 10.64
CA GLU A 16 -9.32 -6.85 9.28
C GLU A 16 -8.17 -7.78 8.84
N VAL A 17 -7.20 -8.07 9.71
CA VAL A 17 -6.07 -8.96 9.36
C VAL A 17 -6.43 -10.45 9.38
N ASN A 18 -7.54 -10.82 10.01
CA ASN A 18 -8.02 -12.21 10.08
C ASN A 18 -9.03 -12.55 8.96
N GLN A 19 -9.20 -11.69 7.96
CA GLN A 19 -9.99 -12.01 6.79
C GLN A 19 -9.27 -13.06 5.93
N GLU A 20 -10.02 -13.98 5.31
CA GLU A 20 -9.46 -15.10 4.53
C GLU A 20 -8.56 -14.66 3.36
N TYR A 21 -8.85 -13.48 2.79
CA TYR A 21 -8.11 -12.89 1.67
C TYR A 21 -6.91 -12.03 2.12
N VAL A 22 -6.56 -12.01 3.40
CA VAL A 22 -5.45 -11.23 3.94
C VAL A 22 -4.37 -12.15 4.51
N ASP A 23 -3.13 -11.97 4.06
CA ASP A 23 -1.98 -12.61 4.70
C ASP A 23 -1.64 -11.87 6.01
N SER A 24 -2.16 -12.41 7.11
CA SER A 24 -1.93 -11.90 8.46
C SER A 24 -0.45 -11.90 8.85
N ARG A 25 0.32 -12.90 8.40
CA ARG A 25 1.74 -13.01 8.72
C ARG A 25 2.54 -11.93 7.99
N ALA A 26 2.29 -11.74 6.69
CA ALA A 26 2.93 -10.69 5.92
C ALA A 26 2.57 -9.29 6.44
N SER A 27 1.29 -9.09 6.77
CA SER A 27 0.78 -7.80 7.28
C SER A 27 1.45 -7.36 8.59
N ASN A 28 1.91 -8.33 9.40
CA ASN A 28 2.54 -8.10 10.70
C ASN A 28 4.06 -8.36 10.71
N TYR A 29 4.66 -8.67 9.55
CA TYR A 29 6.09 -9.03 9.48
C TYR A 29 7.01 -7.91 9.98
N TRP A 30 6.58 -6.66 9.82
CA TRP A 30 7.36 -5.49 10.25
C TRP A 30 7.66 -5.52 11.76
N LEU A 31 6.75 -6.04 12.60
CA LEU A 31 6.90 -6.18 14.05
C LEU A 31 8.00 -7.17 14.47
N VAL A 32 8.38 -8.09 13.59
CA VAL A 32 9.38 -9.13 13.88
C VAL A 32 10.66 -8.96 13.06
N SER A 33 10.63 -8.08 12.05
CA SER A 33 11.76 -7.85 11.15
C SER A 33 12.96 -7.17 11.83
N GLY A 34 12.73 -6.43 12.92
CA GLY A 34 13.76 -5.65 13.61
C GLY A 34 14.35 -4.52 12.76
N LYS A 35 13.62 -4.04 11.75
CA LYS A 35 14.07 -3.00 10.80
C LYS A 35 13.59 -1.60 11.15
N MET A 36 12.75 -1.44 12.18
CA MET A 36 12.22 -0.15 12.60
C MET A 36 12.69 0.21 14.01
N PHE A 37 12.71 1.52 14.28
CA PHE A 37 12.93 2.01 15.63
C PHE A 37 11.73 1.68 16.51
N PRO A 38 11.94 1.29 17.78
CA PRO A 38 10.84 0.94 18.69
C PRO A 38 9.77 2.03 18.82
N GLU A 39 10.17 3.30 18.73
CA GLU A 39 9.26 4.44 18.77
C GLU A 39 8.33 4.48 17.54
N THR A 40 8.87 4.28 16.34
CA THR A 40 8.10 4.18 15.09
C THR A 40 7.10 3.03 15.17
N GLU A 41 7.53 1.87 15.68
CA GLU A 41 6.65 0.72 15.87
C GLU A 41 5.48 1.04 16.81
N GLY A 42 5.76 1.72 17.93
CA GLY A 42 4.74 2.17 18.87
C GLY A 42 3.70 3.11 18.23
N PHE A 43 4.13 4.05 17.38
CA PHE A 43 3.20 4.92 16.66
C PHE A 43 2.34 4.18 15.64
N LEU A 44 2.92 3.24 14.89
CA LEU A 44 2.17 2.44 13.93
C LEU A 44 1.12 1.56 14.62
N LEU A 45 1.45 0.97 15.77
CA LEU A 45 0.49 0.23 16.60
C LEU A 45 -0.64 1.14 17.09
N ALA A 46 -0.32 2.35 17.56
CA ALA A 46 -1.34 3.31 18.00
C ALA A 46 -2.30 3.73 16.86
N ILE A 47 -1.78 3.84 15.63
CA ILE A 47 -2.59 4.08 14.42
C ILE A 47 -3.51 2.87 14.16
N GLN A 48 -2.97 1.64 14.20
CA GLN A 48 -3.76 0.42 14.00
C GLN A 48 -4.87 0.27 15.06
N ASP A 49 -4.56 0.56 16.33
CA ASP A 49 -5.48 0.51 17.46
C ASP A 49 -6.54 1.63 17.48
N GLN A 50 -6.48 2.56 16.54
CA GLN A 50 -7.43 3.68 16.40
C GLN A 50 -7.39 4.69 17.57
N VAL A 51 -6.24 4.84 18.23
CA VAL A 51 -6.08 5.71 19.42
C VAL A 51 -5.37 7.04 19.14
N ILE A 52 -5.06 7.33 17.87
CA ILE A 52 -4.50 8.62 17.44
C ILE A 52 -5.58 9.72 17.46
N PRO A 53 -5.25 10.95 17.92
CA PRO A 53 -6.18 12.07 18.04
C PRO A 53 -6.63 12.63 16.68
N THR A 54 -7.54 11.91 16.03
CA THR A 54 -8.34 12.42 14.91
C THR A 54 -9.52 13.25 15.44
N ARG A 55 -10.08 14.16 14.64
CA ARG A 55 -11.26 14.95 15.05
C ARG A 55 -12.45 14.07 15.43
N ASN A 56 -12.65 12.94 14.73
CA ASN A 56 -13.69 11.99 15.10
C ASN A 56 -13.42 11.34 16.46
N TYR A 57 -12.18 10.91 16.72
CA TYR A 57 -11.77 10.34 18.01
C TYR A 57 -11.94 11.35 19.16
N LEU A 58 -11.46 12.59 18.97
CA LEU A 58 -11.57 13.65 19.98
C LEU A 58 -13.02 13.99 20.31
N LYS A 59 -13.90 14.05 19.29
CA LYS A 59 -15.32 14.37 19.49
C LYS A 59 -16.11 13.23 20.16
N TYR A 60 -15.99 12.00 19.67
CA TYR A 60 -16.90 10.92 20.09
C TYR A 60 -16.32 10.03 21.20
N ILE A 61 -15.00 9.87 21.27
CA ILE A 61 -14.34 8.99 22.23
C ILE A 61 -13.85 9.78 23.44
N VAL A 62 -13.02 10.80 23.22
CA VAL A 62 -12.52 11.69 24.29
C VAL A 62 -13.63 12.60 24.80
N LYS A 63 -14.58 12.97 23.91
CA LYS A 63 -15.66 13.94 24.20
C LYS A 63 -15.11 15.29 24.62
N ASP A 64 -14.03 15.73 23.96
CA ASP A 64 -13.43 17.03 24.20
C ASP A 64 -14.40 18.14 23.73
N PRO A 65 -14.84 19.05 24.62
CA PRO A 65 -15.79 20.10 24.26
C PRO A 65 -15.24 21.10 23.23
N GLN A 66 -13.92 21.17 23.04
CA GLN A 66 -13.30 22.00 22.01
C GLN A 66 -13.50 21.45 20.59
N PHE A 67 -13.76 20.14 20.45
CA PHE A 67 -13.86 19.45 19.17
C PHE A 67 -15.31 19.11 18.82
N GLN A 68 -16.07 20.12 18.37
CA GLN A 68 -17.45 19.91 17.91
C GLN A 68 -17.55 19.50 16.43
N ASN A 69 -16.52 19.82 15.64
CA ASN A 69 -16.44 19.49 14.22
C ASN A 69 -15.61 18.20 14.00
N ASP A 70 -16.24 17.15 13.48
CA ASP A 70 -15.61 15.88 13.13
C ASP A 70 -15.16 15.80 11.67
N LYS A 71 -15.33 16.87 10.90
CA LYS A 71 -14.95 16.91 9.49
C LYS A 71 -13.44 16.98 9.32
N CYS A 72 -12.96 16.35 8.26
CA CYS A 72 -11.60 16.37 7.76
C CYS A 72 -10.95 17.77 7.80
N ARG A 73 -9.81 17.87 8.49
CA ARG A 73 -9.04 19.12 8.61
C ARG A 73 -8.43 19.61 7.31
N TYR A 74 -8.35 18.75 6.30
CA TYR A 74 -7.79 19.04 4.98
C TYR A 74 -8.86 19.48 3.96
N GLY A 75 -10.02 19.96 4.43
CA GLY A 75 -11.03 20.63 3.60
C GLY A 75 -12.06 19.71 2.95
N CYS A 76 -12.00 18.40 3.20
CA CYS A 76 -12.95 17.46 2.65
C CYS A 76 -14.20 17.28 3.57
N GLN A 77 -15.34 16.89 2.98
CA GLN A 77 -16.63 16.82 3.71
C GLN A 77 -16.83 15.52 4.51
N ALA A 78 -15.87 14.59 4.42
CA ALA A 78 -15.88 13.33 5.16
C ALA A 78 -15.52 13.53 6.64
N GLN A 79 -15.92 12.57 7.47
CA GLN A 79 -15.48 12.51 8.86
C GLN A 79 -14.00 12.13 8.93
N GLU A 80 -13.25 12.82 9.79
CA GLU A 80 -11.83 12.58 9.99
C GLU A 80 -11.60 11.36 10.88
N SER A 81 -11.52 10.19 10.25
CA SER A 81 -11.04 8.94 10.86
C SER A 81 -9.63 8.62 10.38
N ILE A 82 -8.98 7.63 11.02
CA ILE A 82 -7.69 7.14 10.55
C ILE A 82 -7.81 6.58 9.13
N GLN A 83 -8.79 5.73 8.85
CA GLN A 83 -9.02 5.15 7.51
C GLN A 83 -9.22 6.23 6.45
N HIS A 84 -9.92 7.29 6.82
CA HIS A 84 -10.09 8.43 5.94
C HIS A 84 -8.75 9.13 5.65
N LEU A 85 -7.96 9.44 6.66
CA LEU A 85 -6.66 10.09 6.47
C LEU A 85 -5.65 9.20 5.73
N THR A 86 -5.63 7.90 6.01
CA THR A 86 -4.62 6.98 5.48
C THR A 86 -4.87 6.50 4.05
N GLY A 87 -6.12 6.50 3.58
CA GLY A 87 -6.44 6.03 2.22
C GLY A 87 -7.80 6.45 1.66
N GLY A 88 -8.48 7.45 2.25
CA GLY A 88 -9.80 7.90 1.80
C GLY A 88 -9.92 9.41 1.57
N CYS A 89 -8.88 10.19 1.81
CA CYS A 89 -8.93 11.64 1.73
C CYS A 89 -8.54 12.12 0.33
N GLN A 90 -9.47 12.83 -0.32
CA GLN A 90 -9.25 13.39 -1.65
C GLN A 90 -8.06 14.37 -1.69
N ALA A 91 -7.75 15.01 -0.57
CA ALA A 91 -6.62 15.93 -0.46
C ALA A 91 -5.26 15.25 -0.72
N PHE A 92 -5.15 13.94 -0.51
CA PHE A 92 -3.88 13.19 -0.60
C PHE A 92 -3.77 12.28 -1.82
N VAL A 93 -4.81 12.22 -2.67
CA VAL A 93 -4.85 11.30 -3.82
C VAL A 93 -3.73 11.59 -4.82
N GLY A 94 -3.47 12.87 -5.12
CA GLY A 94 -2.45 13.28 -6.09
C GLY A 94 -1.03 13.39 -5.51
N THR A 95 -0.88 13.31 -4.19
CA THR A 95 0.39 13.48 -3.47
C THR A 95 0.75 12.18 -2.75
N ASP A 96 0.48 12.08 -1.45
CA ASP A 96 0.96 11.04 -0.55
C ASP A 96 0.51 9.64 -0.95
N TYR A 97 -0.71 9.50 -1.48
CA TYR A 97 -1.22 8.18 -1.89
C TYR A 97 -0.52 7.70 -3.16
N LYS A 98 -0.27 8.61 -4.10
CA LYS A 98 0.50 8.31 -5.31
C LYS A 98 1.97 8.02 -4.97
N GLU A 99 2.60 8.83 -4.14
CA GLU A 99 3.99 8.62 -3.72
C GLU A 99 4.17 7.29 -3.00
N ARG A 100 3.21 6.90 -2.13
CA ARG A 100 3.25 5.60 -1.46
C ARG A 100 3.14 4.44 -2.45
N HIS A 101 2.25 4.57 -3.45
CA HIS A 101 2.09 3.58 -4.52
C HIS A 101 3.40 3.42 -5.31
N ASP A 102 3.95 4.54 -5.78
CA ASP A 102 5.16 4.57 -6.59
C ASP A 102 6.36 4.06 -5.77
N SER A 103 6.44 4.36 -4.47
CA SER A 103 7.50 3.86 -3.58
C SER A 103 7.51 2.33 -3.49
N VAL A 104 6.34 1.69 -3.38
CA VAL A 104 6.25 0.22 -3.36
C VAL A 104 6.68 -0.36 -4.71
N GLY A 105 6.22 0.23 -5.82
CA GLY A 105 6.63 -0.21 -7.13
C GLY A 105 8.14 -0.04 -7.38
N ASN A 106 8.74 1.05 -6.91
CA ASN A 106 10.19 1.30 -6.98
C ASN A 106 10.97 0.21 -6.24
N ILE A 107 10.55 -0.16 -5.03
CA ILE A 107 11.15 -1.24 -4.25
C ILE A 107 11.06 -2.56 -5.02
N LEU A 108 9.86 -2.91 -5.52
CA LEU A 108 9.67 -4.14 -6.28
C LEU A 108 10.53 -4.19 -7.54
N HIS A 109 10.61 -3.08 -8.27
CA HIS A 109 11.44 -2.96 -9.47
C HIS A 109 12.91 -3.21 -9.14
N GLN A 110 13.44 -2.55 -8.10
CA GLN A 110 14.84 -2.69 -7.70
C GLN A 110 15.17 -4.11 -7.24
N GLU A 111 14.34 -4.71 -6.39
CA GLU A 111 14.54 -6.07 -5.89
C GLU A 111 14.52 -7.10 -7.03
N LEU A 112 13.59 -6.97 -7.97
CA LEU A 112 13.54 -7.82 -9.16
C LEU A 112 14.77 -7.61 -10.05
N ALA A 113 15.14 -6.36 -10.30
CA ALA A 113 16.26 -6.05 -11.17
C ALA A 113 17.60 -6.55 -10.60
N ASN A 114 17.81 -6.42 -9.29
CA ASN A 114 18.97 -6.98 -8.60
C ASN A 114 18.98 -8.51 -8.65
N LYS A 115 17.86 -9.15 -8.30
CA LYS A 115 17.73 -10.62 -8.29
C LYS A 115 18.00 -11.24 -9.67
N LEU A 116 17.67 -10.53 -10.75
CA LEU A 116 17.80 -11.01 -12.12
C LEU A 116 19.10 -10.55 -12.81
N GLY A 117 19.98 -9.83 -12.10
CA GLY A 117 21.23 -9.32 -12.67
C GLY A 117 21.00 -8.32 -13.80
N LEU A 118 19.99 -7.45 -13.64
CA LEU A 118 19.64 -6.40 -14.60
C LEU A 118 20.29 -5.04 -14.25
N LEU A 119 20.72 -4.86 -13.00
CA LEU A 119 21.45 -3.68 -12.55
C LEU A 119 22.94 -4.01 -12.42
N GLN A 120 23.78 -3.04 -12.76
CA GLN A 120 25.23 -3.12 -12.57
C GLN A 120 25.70 -2.45 -11.29
N THR A 121 24.82 -1.68 -10.65
CA THR A 121 25.10 -0.89 -9.43
C THR A 121 24.68 -1.64 -8.19
N ASP A 122 25.28 -1.27 -7.05
CA ASP A 122 24.85 -1.74 -5.74
C ASP A 122 23.40 -1.37 -5.42
N HIS A 123 22.83 -2.10 -4.45
CA HIS A 123 21.51 -1.84 -3.90
C HIS A 123 21.47 -0.43 -3.28
N LEU A 124 20.53 0.39 -3.74
CA LEU A 124 20.31 1.75 -3.24
C LEU A 124 19.15 1.75 -2.23
N PRO A 125 19.18 2.63 -1.22
CA PRO A 125 18.02 2.86 -0.36
C PRO A 125 16.76 3.21 -1.17
N TYR A 126 15.59 2.73 -0.72
CA TYR A 126 14.33 2.86 -1.45
C TYR A 126 13.95 4.30 -1.82
N TYR A 127 14.38 5.28 -1.00
CA TYR A 127 14.10 6.71 -1.20
C TYR A 127 15.07 7.39 -2.19
N GLN A 128 16.09 6.69 -2.67
CA GLN A 128 17.05 7.18 -3.68
C GLN A 128 16.88 6.50 -5.03
N TYR A 129 16.23 5.33 -5.06
CA TYR A 129 16.08 4.54 -6.28
C TYR A 129 15.04 5.15 -7.22
N VAL A 130 15.41 5.27 -8.50
CA VAL A 130 14.52 5.66 -9.59
C VAL A 130 14.54 4.54 -10.64
N PRO A 131 13.39 3.90 -10.94
CA PRO A 131 13.34 2.80 -11.89
C PRO A 131 13.58 3.28 -13.33
N ASP A 132 14.41 2.54 -14.06
CA ASP A 132 14.53 2.69 -15.50
C ASP A 132 13.27 2.17 -16.20
N ARG A 133 12.83 2.85 -17.25
CA ARG A 133 11.64 2.43 -18.03
C ARG A 133 11.78 1.06 -18.67
N MET A 134 13.01 0.57 -18.84
CA MET A 134 13.31 -0.74 -19.41
C MET A 134 14.70 -1.18 -18.96
N LEU A 135 14.76 -2.38 -18.39
CA LEU A 135 16.01 -3.11 -18.19
C LEU A 135 15.95 -4.43 -18.97
N GLU A 136 17.08 -4.86 -19.51
CA GLU A 136 17.14 -6.07 -20.34
C GLU A 136 18.52 -6.71 -20.29
N ASN A 137 18.55 -8.04 -20.20
CA ASN A 137 19.73 -8.86 -20.44
C ASN A 137 19.35 -10.04 -21.36
N ASP A 138 20.24 -11.02 -21.56
CA ASP A 138 19.99 -12.16 -22.46
C ASP A 138 18.79 -13.02 -22.03
N ASN A 139 18.47 -13.04 -20.73
CA ASN A 139 17.48 -13.94 -20.15
C ASN A 139 16.18 -13.25 -19.74
N TYR A 140 16.24 -11.96 -19.40
CA TYR A 140 15.14 -11.22 -18.79
C TYR A 140 14.95 -9.84 -19.40
N LYS A 141 13.71 -9.36 -19.36
CA LYS A 141 13.35 -7.98 -19.66
C LYS A 141 12.36 -7.48 -18.62
N LEU A 142 12.62 -6.32 -18.04
CA LEU A 142 11.77 -5.69 -17.04
C LEU A 142 11.32 -4.34 -17.58
N TYR A 143 10.01 -4.14 -17.68
CA TYR A 143 9.41 -2.84 -17.97
C TYR A 143 8.79 -2.24 -16.71
N TRP A 144 8.96 -0.92 -16.60
CA TRP A 144 8.31 -0.08 -15.61
C TRP A 144 7.34 0.87 -16.30
N ASP A 145 6.09 0.87 -15.85
CA ASP A 145 5.04 1.81 -16.26
C ASP A 145 4.98 2.00 -17.80
N ARG A 146 4.91 0.88 -18.53
CA ARG A 146 4.86 0.88 -20.00
C ARG A 146 3.56 0.30 -20.53
N THR A 147 3.02 0.97 -21.54
CA THR A 147 1.87 0.51 -22.31
C THR A 147 2.24 -0.74 -23.12
N VAL A 148 1.43 -1.78 -22.99
CA VAL A 148 1.46 -2.98 -23.82
C VAL A 148 0.56 -2.73 -25.03
N LEU A 149 1.15 -2.86 -26.22
CA LEU A 149 0.39 -2.84 -27.46
C LEU A 149 -0.21 -4.23 -27.69
N THR A 150 -1.52 -4.27 -27.83
CA THR A 150 -2.31 -5.47 -28.11
C THR A 150 -3.06 -5.27 -29.42
N ASP A 151 -3.33 -6.37 -30.14
CA ASP A 151 -4.03 -6.31 -31.43
C ASP A 151 -5.47 -5.76 -31.32
N GLN A 152 -6.06 -5.85 -30.13
CA GLN A 152 -7.34 -5.23 -29.78
C GLN A 152 -7.10 -4.10 -28.77
N THR A 153 -7.93 -3.05 -28.82
CA THR A 153 -7.90 -1.98 -27.84
C THR A 153 -8.34 -2.50 -26.47
N VAL A 154 -7.41 -2.49 -25.50
CA VAL A 154 -7.69 -2.79 -24.09
C VAL A 154 -7.64 -1.49 -23.29
N ALA A 155 -8.65 -1.22 -22.48
CA ALA A 155 -8.78 0.04 -21.73
C ALA A 155 -7.69 0.24 -20.67
N HIS A 156 -7.21 -0.85 -20.07
CA HIS A 156 -6.17 -0.86 -19.04
C HIS A 156 -5.00 -1.72 -19.51
N ASN A 157 -4.13 -1.15 -20.35
CA ASN A 157 -3.01 -1.85 -20.98
C ASN A 157 -1.64 -1.39 -20.48
N ARG A 158 -1.57 -0.75 -19.31
CA ARG A 158 -0.34 -0.21 -18.75
C ARG A 158 -0.13 -0.72 -17.32
N PRO A 159 0.45 -1.91 -17.17
CA PRO A 159 0.81 -2.43 -15.87
C PRO A 159 1.94 -1.65 -15.21
N ASP A 160 1.97 -1.68 -13.87
CA ASP A 160 3.05 -1.06 -13.10
C ASP A 160 4.40 -1.67 -13.47
N LEU A 161 4.43 -3.00 -13.59
CA LEU A 161 5.64 -3.78 -13.86
C LEU A 161 5.34 -4.94 -14.81
N ILE A 162 6.24 -5.19 -15.75
CA ILE A 162 6.17 -6.34 -16.65
C ILE A 162 7.51 -7.04 -16.70
N LEU A 163 7.54 -8.30 -16.28
CA LEU A 163 8.73 -9.14 -16.34
C LEU A 163 8.58 -10.20 -17.43
N PHE A 164 9.45 -10.17 -18.43
CA PHE A 164 9.60 -11.23 -19.41
C PHE A 164 10.77 -12.13 -19.03
N ASN A 165 10.50 -13.42 -18.91
CA ASN A 165 11.51 -14.47 -18.88
C ASN A 165 11.65 -15.05 -20.29
N LYS A 166 12.76 -14.73 -20.96
CA LYS A 166 13.04 -15.14 -22.35
C LYS A 166 13.34 -16.63 -22.46
N LEU A 167 13.86 -17.24 -21.40
CA LEU A 167 14.18 -18.67 -21.35
C LEU A 167 12.90 -19.51 -21.34
N THR A 168 11.94 -19.16 -20.47
CA THR A 168 10.68 -19.89 -20.34
C THR A 168 9.57 -19.35 -21.25
N ARG A 169 9.81 -18.21 -21.93
CA ARG A 169 8.81 -17.46 -22.71
C ARG A 169 7.58 -17.10 -21.88
N GLN A 170 7.79 -16.82 -20.60
CA GLN A 170 6.73 -16.42 -19.68
C GLN A 170 6.79 -14.91 -19.44
N THR A 171 5.62 -14.27 -19.50
CA THR A 171 5.44 -12.88 -19.09
C THR A 171 4.67 -12.84 -17.78
N THR A 172 5.17 -12.06 -16.82
CA THR A 172 4.50 -11.80 -15.55
C THR A 172 4.12 -10.34 -15.50
N LEU A 173 2.82 -10.06 -15.33
CA LEU A 173 2.30 -8.72 -15.08
C LEU A 173 2.22 -8.55 -13.56
N ILE A 174 2.75 -7.44 -13.07
CA ILE A 174 2.78 -7.14 -11.64
C ILE A 174 2.10 -5.79 -11.44
N GLU A 175 1.12 -5.79 -10.54
CA GLU A 175 0.21 -4.69 -10.26
C GLU A 175 0.22 -4.41 -8.76
N VAL A 176 0.41 -3.16 -8.38
CA VAL A 176 0.48 -2.69 -7.00
C VAL A 176 -0.82 -1.98 -6.65
N ALA A 177 -1.38 -2.26 -5.49
CA ALA A 177 -2.55 -1.55 -4.99
C ALA A 177 -2.37 -1.24 -3.51
N ILE A 178 -2.69 -0.02 -3.12
CA ILE A 178 -2.68 0.38 -1.70
C ILE A 178 -4.08 0.92 -1.32
N PRO A 179 -5.10 0.05 -1.27
CA PRO A 179 -6.43 0.48 -0.90
C PRO A 179 -6.61 0.55 0.62
N ASN A 180 -7.69 1.19 1.04
CA ASN A 180 -8.23 0.97 2.38
C ASN A 180 -8.68 -0.49 2.55
N ASN A 181 -8.57 -1.02 3.77
CA ASN A 181 -8.86 -2.42 4.11
C ASN A 181 -10.25 -2.88 3.62
N ASN A 182 -11.26 -2.03 3.76
CA ASN A 182 -12.64 -2.32 3.32
C ASN A 182 -12.78 -2.51 1.80
N ASN A 183 -11.83 -1.98 1.02
CA ASN A 183 -11.85 -2.01 -0.44
C ASN A 183 -10.91 -3.08 -1.03
N LEU A 184 -10.21 -3.86 -0.19
CA LEU A 184 -9.27 -4.89 -0.64
C LEU A 184 -9.90 -5.89 -1.62
N PRO A 185 -11.07 -6.51 -1.33
CA PRO A 185 -11.66 -7.49 -2.26
C PRO A 185 -12.08 -6.87 -3.60
N VAL A 186 -12.64 -5.66 -3.54
CA VAL A 186 -13.07 -4.92 -4.74
C VAL A 186 -11.86 -4.62 -5.63
N LYS A 187 -10.77 -4.12 -5.04
CA LYS A 187 -9.55 -3.79 -5.80
C LYS A 187 -8.81 -5.01 -6.32
N HIS A 188 -8.83 -6.11 -5.58
CA HIS A 188 -8.29 -7.37 -6.06
C HIS A 188 -9.05 -7.85 -7.29
N ASN A 189 -10.39 -7.85 -7.24
CA ASN A 189 -11.22 -8.29 -8.36
C ASN A 189 -11.09 -7.37 -9.57
N GLU A 190 -11.03 -6.05 -9.37
CA GLU A 190 -10.77 -5.08 -10.47
C GLU A 190 -9.44 -5.32 -11.19
N LYS A 191 -8.42 -5.85 -10.51
CA LYS A 191 -7.07 -6.05 -11.07
C LYS A 191 -6.84 -7.44 -11.67
N ILE A 192 -7.66 -8.43 -11.30
CA ILE A 192 -7.54 -9.81 -11.80
C ILE A 192 -8.58 -10.10 -12.90
N ALA A 193 -9.68 -9.35 -12.95
CA ALA A 193 -10.67 -9.43 -14.03
C ALA A 193 -10.14 -8.84 -15.35
#